data_AF-A0A7V7CRE6-F1
#
_entry.id   AF-A0A7V7CRE6-F1
#
_cell.length_a   1.000
_cell.length_b   1.000
_cell.length_c   1.000
_cell.angle_alpha   90.00
_cell.angle_beta   90.00
_cell.angle_gamma   90.00
#
_symmetry.space_group_name_H-M   'P 1'
#
loop_
_entity.id
_entity.type
_entity.pdbx_description
1 polymer ?
#
loop_
_entity_poly.entity_id
_entity_poly.type
_entity_poly.pdbx_seq_one_letter_code
_entity_poly.pdbx_strand_id
1 'polypeptide(L)' 'MKRGNQIISATITSFFLSFLSYTTSYSAREEGPAIHIEQTEHTFPTIFEGEELAHTFTLYNRGTADLHIRRVTHS' A
#
# COMPACT_ATOMS: atom_id res chain seq x y z
N MET A 1 50.26 -40.83 7.43
CA MET A 1 48.97 -40.59 6.76
C MET A 1 47.88 -40.39 7.81
N LYS A 2 47.39 -39.16 7.98
CA LYS A 2 46.11 -38.73 8.60
C LYS A 2 46.18 -37.21 8.84
N ARG A 3 45.91 -36.46 7.77
CA ARG A 3 45.64 -35.02 7.79
C ARG A 3 44.24 -34.87 7.18
N GLY A 4 43.35 -34.19 7.88
CA GLY A 4 42.03 -33.83 7.35
C GLY A 4 40.89 -34.55 8.05
N ASN A 5 40.36 -33.94 9.11
CA ASN A 5 38.95 -34.08 9.50
C ASN A 5 38.50 -32.98 10.48
N GLN A 6 38.94 -31.73 10.23
CA GLN A 6 38.59 -30.55 11.04
C GLN A 6 37.93 -29.43 10.21
N ILE A 7 37.43 -29.72 9.00
CA ILE A 7 36.82 -28.71 8.10
C ILE A 7 35.32 -28.98 7.84
N ILE A 8 34.74 -30.06 8.38
CA ILE A 8 33.34 -30.43 8.07
C ILE A 8 32.33 -29.91 9.12
N SER A 9 32.79 -29.31 10.23
CA SER A 9 31.89 -28.85 11.31
C SER A 9 31.47 -27.37 11.22
N ALA A 10 31.96 -26.60 10.24
CA ALA A 10 31.75 -25.14 10.19
C ALA A 10 31.03 -24.64 8.92
N THR A 11 30.39 -25.52 8.14
CA THR A 11 29.62 -25.12 6.95
C THR A 11 28.11 -25.29 7.11
N ILE A 12 27.63 -26.07 8.08
CA ILE A 12 26.19 -26.32 8.27
C ILE A 12 25.50 -25.18 9.04
N THR A 13 26.22 -24.41 9.87
CA THR A 13 25.66 -23.27 10.61
C THR A 13 25.56 -21.98 9.79
N SER A 14 26.02 -21.95 8.52
CA SER A 14 25.94 -20.76 7.66
C SER A 14 24.77 -20.79 6.67
N PHE A 15 24.02 -21.89 6.59
CA PHE A 15 22.85 -22.01 5.70
C PHE A 15 21.51 -21.75 6.38
N PHE A 16 21.51 -21.52 7.71
CA PHE A 16 20.29 -21.26 8.48
C PHE A 16 19.94 -19.77 8.62
N LEU A 17 20.86 -18.86 8.23
CA LEU A 17 20.65 -17.41 8.24
C LEU A 17 20.41 -16.80 6.85
N SER A 18 20.29 -17.63 5.80
CA SER A 18 19.94 -17.18 4.46
C SER A 18 18.50 -17.50 4.06
N PHE A 19 17.69 -18.08 4.95
CA PHE A 19 16.23 -18.01 4.86
C PHE A 19 15.74 -16.62 5.30
N LEU A 20 16.40 -15.62 4.73
CA LEU A 20 16.05 -14.22 4.79
C LEU A 20 14.65 -14.13 4.22
N SER A 21 13.72 -13.79 5.10
CA SER A 21 12.30 -13.72 4.82
C SER A 21 12.05 -12.66 3.75
N TYR A 22 11.96 -13.08 2.48
CA TYR A 22 11.38 -12.29 1.42
C TYR A 22 9.87 -12.37 1.57
N THR A 23 9.30 -11.62 2.52
CA THR A 23 7.86 -11.37 2.51
C THR A 23 7.58 -10.41 1.36
N THR A 24 7.25 -10.94 0.20
CA THR A 24 6.69 -10.13 -0.88
C THR A 24 5.34 -9.59 -0.41
N SER A 25 5.21 -8.27 -0.28
CA SER A 25 3.92 -7.63 0.01
C SER A 25 3.00 -7.81 -1.20
N TYR A 26 2.22 -8.90 -1.24
CA TYR A 26 1.16 -9.04 -2.24
C TYR A 26 0.03 -8.08 -1.89
N SER A 27 0.02 -6.92 -2.53
CA SER A 27 -1.11 -6.00 -2.46
C SER A 27 -2.21 -6.58 -3.34
N ALA A 28 -3.17 -7.29 -2.74
CA ALA A 28 -4.35 -7.76 -3.44
C ALA A 28 -5.13 -6.53 -3.94
N ARG A 29 -5.09 -6.28 -5.26
CA ARG A 29 -5.94 -5.28 -5.90
C ARG A 29 -7.33 -5.87 -6.07
N GLU A 30 -8.35 -5.07 -5.83
CA GLU A 30 -9.73 -5.47 -6.06
C GLU A 30 -9.96 -5.71 -7.55
N GLU A 31 -10.59 -6.84 -7.89
CA GLU A 31 -10.91 -7.17 -9.28
C GLU A 31 -12.07 -6.29 -9.77
N GLY A 32 -11.89 -5.63 -10.91
CA GLY A 32 -12.84 -4.65 -11.45
C GLY A 32 -12.51 -3.21 -11.01
N PRO A 33 -13.40 -2.22 -11.25
CA PRO A 33 -13.19 -0.85 -10.79
C PRO A 33 -13.48 -0.73 -9.29
N ALA A 34 -12.58 -0.08 -8.54
CA ALA A 34 -12.74 0.08 -7.09
C ALA A 34 -12.44 1.52 -6.67
N ILE A 35 -13.50 2.24 -6.26
CA ILE A 35 -13.38 3.61 -5.74
C ILE A 35 -12.84 3.55 -4.32
N HIS A 36 -11.76 4.27 -4.07
CA HIS A 36 -11.24 4.53 -2.75
C HIS A 36 -11.21 6.02 -2.48
N ILE A 37 -11.72 6.43 -1.32
CA ILE A 37 -11.77 7.82 -0.87
C ILE A 37 -11.13 7.86 0.51
N GLU A 38 -10.05 8.62 0.66
CA GLU A 38 -9.31 8.70 1.93
C GLU A 38 -10.00 9.62 2.94
N GLN A 39 -10.65 10.67 2.44
CA GLN A 39 -11.38 11.64 3.24
C GLN A 39 -12.78 11.82 2.66
N THR A 40 -13.81 11.43 3.41
CA THR A 40 -15.21 11.55 3.00
C THR A 40 -15.88 12.80 3.56
N GLU A 41 -15.20 13.50 4.48
CA GLU A 41 -15.74 14.63 5.22
C GLU A 41 -14.68 15.72 5.39
N HIS A 42 -15.10 16.97 5.29
CA HIS A 42 -14.27 18.13 5.56
C HIS A 42 -15.07 19.16 6.34
N THR A 43 -14.48 19.66 7.43
CA THR A 43 -15.06 20.73 8.24
C THR A 43 -14.34 22.03 7.92
N PHE A 44 -15.06 23.00 7.37
CA PHE A 44 -14.52 24.33 7.16
C PHE A 44 -14.31 25.05 8.50
N PRO A 45 -13.25 25.86 8.62
CA PRO A 45 -12.99 26.65 9.82
C PRO A 45 -13.99 27.82 9.94
N THR A 46 -13.96 28.52 11.07
CA THR A 46 -14.61 29.84 11.19
C THR A 46 -14.00 30.79 10.16
N ILE A 47 -14.85 31.49 9.42
CA ILE A 47 -14.45 32.44 8.38
C ILE A 47 -15.09 33.81 8.56
N PHE A 48 -14.54 34.79 7.85
CA PHE A 48 -15.12 36.13 7.77
C PHE A 48 -15.97 36.30 6.51
N GLU A 49 -16.91 37.23 6.57
CA GLU A 49 -17.79 37.52 5.44
C GLU A 49 -16.99 38.04 4.23
N GLY A 50 -17.32 37.53 3.05
CA GLY A 50 -16.64 37.85 1.80
C GLY A 50 -15.46 36.94 1.45
N GLU A 51 -15.09 35.99 2.32
CA GLU A 51 -14.07 34.99 2.02
C GLU A 51 -14.64 33.82 1.19
N GLU A 52 -13.89 33.38 0.17
CA GLU A 52 -14.21 32.20 -0.62
C GLU A 52 -13.41 31.00 -0.10
N LEU A 53 -14.11 29.90 0.16
CA LEU A 53 -13.50 28.63 0.56
C LEU A 53 -13.76 27.56 -0.50
N ALA A 54 -12.73 26.79 -0.79
CA ALA A 54 -12.82 25.61 -1.63
C ALA A 54 -12.12 24.43 -0.94
N HIS A 55 -12.70 23.24 -1.06
CA HIS A 55 -12.08 21.99 -0.66
C HIS A 55 -12.17 20.99 -1.81
N THR A 56 -11.09 20.25 -2.05
CA THR A 56 -11.01 19.24 -3.11
C THR A 56 -10.88 17.86 -2.48
N PHE A 57 -11.82 16.97 -2.77
CA PHE A 57 -11.72 15.56 -2.42
C PHE A 57 -10.94 14.80 -3.50
N THR A 58 -9.99 13.98 -3.07
CA THR A 58 -9.23 13.10 -3.96
C THR A 58 -9.82 11.70 -3.93
N LEU A 59 -10.08 11.15 -5.11
CA LEU A 59 -10.57 9.78 -5.29
C LEU A 59 -9.53 8.97 -6.06
N TYR A 60 -9.37 7.71 -5.69
CA TYR A 60 -8.45 6.79 -6.34
C TYR A 60 -9.22 5.59 -6.88
N ASN A 61 -8.94 5.22 -8.13
CA ASN A 61 -9.31 3.90 -8.63
C ASN A 61 -8.19 2.90 -8.25
N ARG A 62 -8.42 2.08 -7.22
CA ARG A 62 -7.46 1.06 -6.77
C ARG A 62 -7.74 -0.33 -7.37
N GLY A 63 -8.76 -0.41 -8.21
CA GLY A 63 -9.16 -1.63 -8.89
C GLY A 63 -8.28 -1.98 -10.09
N THR A 64 -8.58 -3.09 -10.74
CA THR A 64 -7.87 -3.56 -11.94
C THR A 64 -8.50 -3.09 -13.26
N ALA A 65 -9.70 -2.49 -13.23
CA ALA A 65 -10.41 -2.02 -14.42
C ALA A 65 -10.71 -0.51 -14.37
N ASP A 66 -11.04 0.08 -15.52
CA ASP A 66 -11.35 1.50 -15.64
C ASP A 66 -12.61 1.89 -14.87
N LEU A 67 -12.49 2.98 -14.11
CA LEU A 67 -13.60 3.55 -13.36
C LEU A 67 -14.28 4.66 -14.18
N HIS A 68 -15.57 4.47 -14.48
CA HIS A 68 -16.41 5.47 -15.16
C HIS A 68 -17.39 6.15 -14.18
N ILE A 69 -17.16 7.41 -13.86
CA ILE A 69 -18.06 8.22 -13.02
C ILE A 69 -19.19 8.78 -13.90
N ARG A 70 -20.44 8.38 -13.63
CA ARG A 70 -21.61 8.75 -14.48
C ARG A 70 -22.47 9.87 -13.92
N ARG A 71 -22.46 10.07 -12.59
CA ARG A 71 -23.30 11.06 -11.92
C ARG A 71 -22.60 11.59 -10.68
N VAL A 72 -22.62 12.91 -10.52
CA VAL A 72 -22.17 13.61 -9.33
C VAL A 72 -23.31 14.52 -8.89
N THR A 73 -23.77 14.38 -7.64
CA THR A 73 -24.90 15.13 -7.08
C THR A 73 -24.57 15.54 -5.66
N HIS A 74 -25.12 16.67 -5.22
CA HIS A 74 -25.14 17.10 -3.82
C HIS A 74 -26.60 17.03 -3.32
N SER A 75 -26.80 16.70 -2.05
CA SER A 75 -28.11 16.64 -1.38
C SER A 75 -28.49 17.96 -0.75
#